data_AF-D3CWK9-F1
#
_entry.id   AF-D3CWK9-F1
#
_cell.length_a   1.000
_cell.length_b   1.000
_cell.length_c   1.000
_cell.angle_alpha   90.00
_cell.angle_beta   90.00
_cell.angle_gamma   90.00
#
_symmetry.space_group_name_H-M   'P 1'
#
loop_
_entity.id
_entity.type
_entity.pdbx_description
1 polymer ?
#
loop_
_entity_poly.entity_id
_entity_poly.type
_entity_poly.pdbx_seq_one_letter_code
_entity_poly.pdbx_strand_id
1 'polypeptide(L)'
;MASTLPADDVTRILLDLFSPANRADPYPLFAQLREGGPVHETPLGIRLVTRHAECTAVLQNPSWGHNQGPDGAFRGGDSFLFMNPPQHTRLRGMVSRTFTPRMISGLAPRIERLVDQLLDAM
;
A
#
# COMPACT_ATOMS: atom_id res chain seq x y z
N MET A 1 -17.79 0.31 22.61
CA MET A 1 -18.38 1.15 21.55
C MET A 1 -17.24 1.84 20.83
N ALA A 2 -16.89 1.41 19.62
CA ALA A 2 -15.72 1.92 18.91
C ALA A 2 -15.79 3.46 18.84
N SER A 3 -14.84 4.13 19.51
CA SER A 3 -14.72 5.57 19.49
C SER A 3 -14.22 5.98 18.12
N THR A 4 -15.11 6.40 17.23
CA THR A 4 -14.75 6.95 15.91
C THR A 4 -14.21 8.36 16.08
N LEU A 5 -13.04 8.65 15.51
CA LEU A 5 -12.53 10.03 15.47
C LEU A 5 -13.47 10.92 14.64
N PRO A 6 -13.69 12.19 15.02
CA PRO A 6 -14.37 13.15 14.16
C PRO A 6 -13.69 13.26 12.78
N ALA A 7 -14.48 13.48 11.73
CA ALA A 7 -13.97 13.56 10.35
C ALA A 7 -12.92 14.67 10.14
N ASP A 8 -13.04 15.76 10.88
CA ASP A 8 -12.08 16.88 10.87
C ASP A 8 -10.73 16.48 11.47
N ASP A 9 -10.75 15.69 12.56
CA ASP A 9 -9.52 15.17 13.17
C ASP A 9 -8.81 14.17 12.25
N VAL A 10 -9.56 13.29 11.61
CA VAL A 10 -9.02 12.35 10.61
C VAL A 10 -8.37 13.12 9.46
N THR A 11 -9.01 14.19 8.99
CA THR A 11 -8.49 15.03 7.90
C THR A 11 -7.20 15.73 8.29
N ARG A 12 -7.17 16.34 9.48
CA ARG A 12 -5.95 16.98 10.01
C ARG A 12 -4.81 15.98 10.13
N ILE A 13 -5.06 14.81 10.72
CA ILE A 13 -4.04 13.76 10.87
C ILE A 13 -3.53 13.28 9.51
N LEU A 14 -4.41 13.13 8.51
CA LEU A 14 -3.99 12.77 7.16
C LEU A 14 -3.12 13.85 6.50
N LEU A 15 -3.46 15.13 6.64
CA LEU A 15 -2.63 16.23 6.13
C LEU A 15 -1.23 16.22 6.79
N ASP A 16 -1.18 16.01 8.10
CA ASP A 16 0.07 15.88 8.85
C ASP A 16 0.88 14.65 8.39
N LEU A 17 0.22 13.52 8.11
CA LEU A 17 0.86 12.28 7.65
C LEU A 17 1.58 12.47 6.31
N PHE A 18 1.02 13.29 5.42
CA PHE A 18 1.62 13.61 4.11
C PHE A 18 2.60 14.79 4.15
N SER A 19 2.74 15.47 5.29
CA SER A 19 3.71 16.56 5.46
C SER A 19 5.15 16.02 5.45
N PRO A 20 6.11 16.70 4.79
CA PRO A 20 7.52 16.33 4.83
C PRO A 20 8.09 16.21 6.25
N ALA A 21 7.58 17.00 7.20
CA ALA A 21 8.03 17.02 8.59
C ALA A 21 7.84 15.67 9.31
N ASN A 22 6.81 14.90 8.93
CA ASN A 22 6.47 13.62 9.57
C ASN A 22 6.96 12.41 8.78
N ARG A 23 7.66 12.61 7.64
CA ARG A 23 8.10 11.50 6.78
C ARG A 23 9.12 10.59 7.46
N ALA A 24 9.96 11.14 8.34
CA ALA A 24 10.95 10.38 9.08
C ALA A 24 10.32 9.48 10.16
N ASP A 25 9.22 9.94 10.78
CA ASP A 25 8.49 9.19 11.80
C ASP A 25 6.97 9.42 11.71
N PRO A 26 6.27 8.72 10.80
CA PRO A 26 4.82 8.84 10.65
C PRO A 26 4.05 7.96 11.65
N TYR A 27 4.75 7.12 12.42
CA TYR A 27 4.13 6.08 13.24
C TYR A 27 3.24 6.60 14.39
N PRO A 28 3.58 7.72 15.06
CA PRO A 28 2.68 8.34 16.04
C PRO A 28 1.32 8.72 15.45
N LEU A 29 1.30 9.26 14.22
CA LEU A 29 0.06 9.63 13.53
C LEU A 29 -0.76 8.39 13.14
N PHE A 30 -0.09 7.33 12.67
CA PHE A 30 -0.77 6.06 12.45
C PHE A 30 -1.34 5.44 13.74
N ALA A 31 -0.69 5.65 14.89
CA ALA A 31 -1.18 5.17 16.18
C ALA A 31 -2.47 5.88 16.59
N GLN A 32 -2.51 7.21 16.47
CA GLN A 32 -3.73 8.01 16.72
C GLN A 32 -4.90 7.52 15.86
N LEU A 33 -4.67 7.28 14.57
CA LEU A 33 -5.68 6.74 13.66
C LEU A 33 -6.17 5.34 14.07
N ARG A 34 -5.31 4.47 14.60
CA ARG A 34 -5.71 3.12 15.05
C ARG A 34 -6.50 3.12 16.36
N GLU A 35 -6.14 4.02 17.26
CA GLU A 35 -6.84 4.24 18.54
C GLU A 35 -8.27 4.71 18.30
N GLY A 36 -8.44 5.60 17.32
CA GLY A 36 -9.73 6.08 16.82
C GLY A 36 -10.63 5.06 16.11
N GLY A 37 -10.23 3.78 16.07
CA GLY A 37 -11.03 2.72 15.48
C GLY A 37 -10.47 2.15 14.16
N PRO A 38 -11.06 1.05 13.68
CA PRO A 38 -10.55 0.29 12.53
C PRO A 38 -10.80 0.96 11.18
N VAL A 39 -11.88 1.75 11.06
CA VAL A 39 -12.34 2.38 9.83
C VAL A 39 -12.79 3.80 10.13
N HIS A 40 -12.34 4.75 9.32
CA HIS A 40 -12.71 6.17 9.40
C HIS A 40 -13.30 6.64 8.08
N GLU A 41 -14.26 7.55 8.15
CA GLU A 41 -14.75 8.27 6.98
C GLU A 41 -13.93 9.54 6.79
N THR A 42 -13.60 9.85 5.54
CA THR A 42 -12.96 11.11 5.17
C THR A 42 -13.96 12.02 4.47
N PRO A 43 -13.79 13.35 4.50
CA PRO A 43 -14.65 14.29 3.77
C PRO A 43 -14.70 14.06 2.25
N LEU A 44 -13.73 13.32 1.70
CA LEU A 44 -13.67 12.93 0.29
C LEU A 44 -14.51 11.68 -0.03
N GLY A 45 -15.26 11.14 0.94
CA GLY A 45 -16.03 9.89 0.76
C GLY A 45 -15.17 8.63 0.70
N ILE A 46 -13.86 8.74 0.97
CA ILE A 46 -12.93 7.61 1.03
C ILE A 46 -12.97 7.04 2.45
N ARG A 47 -13.04 5.71 2.57
CA ARG A 47 -12.90 5.01 3.86
C ARG A 47 -11.44 4.66 4.12
N LEU A 48 -10.92 5.12 5.24
CA LEU A 48 -9.57 4.83 5.70
C LEU A 48 -9.59 3.63 6.64
N VAL A 49 -8.85 2.58 6.31
CA VAL A 49 -8.70 1.37 7.15
C VAL A 49 -7.34 1.39 7.82
N THR A 50 -7.30 1.22 9.15
CA THR A 50 -6.10 1.55 9.94
C THR A 50 -5.50 0.35 10.68
N ARG A 51 -6.31 -0.67 10.95
CA ARG A 51 -5.92 -1.86 11.72
C ARG A 51 -5.58 -3.02 10.81
N HIS A 52 -4.57 -3.80 11.21
CA HIS A 52 -4.01 -4.87 10.39
C HIS A 52 -5.07 -5.91 9.96
N ALA A 53 -5.97 -6.30 10.87
CA ALA A 53 -6.99 -7.30 10.59
C ALA A 53 -7.92 -6.84 9.45
N GLU A 54 -8.42 -5.61 9.51
CA GLU A 54 -9.31 -5.04 8.50
C GLU A 54 -8.56 -4.74 7.19
N CYS A 55 -7.32 -4.25 7.25
CA CYS A 55 -6.50 -4.06 6.06
C CYS A 55 -6.30 -5.40 5.31
N THR A 56 -6.00 -6.47 6.06
CA THR A 56 -5.85 -7.82 5.49
C THR A 56 -7.15 -8.30 4.88
N ALA A 57 -8.27 -8.15 5.59
CA ALA A 57 -9.59 -8.56 5.10
C ALA A 57 -9.98 -7.84 3.80
N VAL A 58 -9.69 -6.54 3.67
CA VAL A 58 -9.92 -5.78 2.43
C VAL A 58 -9.00 -6.27 1.31
N LEU A 59 -7.70 -6.41 1.56
CA LEU A 59 -6.71 -6.78 0.54
C LEU A 59 -6.87 -8.20 0.00
N GLN A 60 -7.41 -9.13 0.80
CA GLN A 60 -7.58 -10.53 0.41
C GLN A 60 -8.96 -10.84 -0.18
N ASN A 61 -9.94 -9.96 0.01
CA ASN A 61 -11.29 -10.23 -0.44
C ASN A 61 -11.45 -9.91 -1.94
N PRO A 62 -11.74 -10.90 -2.80
CA PRO A 62 -11.82 -10.72 -4.25
C PRO A 62 -13.02 -9.88 -4.71
N SER A 63 -13.95 -9.52 -3.82
CA SER A 63 -15.01 -8.54 -4.13
C SER A 63 -14.46 -7.11 -4.23
N TRP A 64 -13.25 -6.86 -3.73
CA TRP A 64 -12.57 -5.57 -3.85
C TRP A 64 -11.61 -5.57 -5.04
N GLY A 65 -11.52 -4.43 -5.71
CA GLY A 65 -10.64 -4.22 -6.85
C GLY A 65 -10.40 -2.74 -7.10
N HIS A 66 -9.66 -2.44 -8.15
CA HIS A 66 -9.38 -1.08 -8.57
C HIS A 66 -10.62 -0.44 -9.20
N ASN A 67 -10.98 0.77 -8.76
CA ASN A 67 -12.01 1.56 -9.43
C ASN A 67 -11.47 2.09 -10.78
N GLN A 68 -11.93 1.50 -11.88
CA GLN A 68 -11.54 1.89 -13.25
C GLN A 68 -12.43 3.00 -13.83
N GLY A 69 -13.41 3.48 -13.07
CA GLY A 69 -14.35 4.50 -13.50
C GLY A 69 -13.72 5.90 -13.61
N PRO A 70 -14.51 6.89 -14.06
CA PRO A 70 -14.10 8.30 -14.07
C PRO A 70 -13.63 8.78 -12.69
N ASP A 71 -14.27 8.31 -11.63
CA ASP A 71 -13.99 8.70 -10.23
C ASP A 71 -12.91 7.84 -9.56
N GLY A 72 -12.14 7.08 -10.34
CA GLY A 72 -11.04 6.28 -9.83
C GLY A 72 -9.89 7.16 -9.33
N ALA A 73 -9.57 7.07 -8.03
CA ALA A 73 -8.52 7.87 -7.39
C ALA A 73 -7.10 7.61 -7.95
N PHE A 74 -6.86 6.47 -8.59
CA PHE A 74 -5.55 6.08 -9.12
C PHE A 74 -5.67 5.49 -10.52
N ARG A 75 -5.14 6.20 -11.52
CA ARG A 75 -4.99 5.73 -12.90
C ARG A 75 -3.52 5.45 -13.17
N GLY A 76 -3.03 4.28 -12.77
CA GLY A 76 -1.61 3.94 -12.89
C GLY A 76 -1.19 3.33 -14.22
N GLY A 77 -1.76 3.84 -15.32
CA GLY A 77 -1.42 3.46 -16.69
C GLY A 77 -1.67 1.97 -17.01
N ASP A 78 -0.92 1.44 -17.97
CA ASP A 78 -1.07 0.07 -18.49
C ASP A 78 -0.46 -1.02 -17.58
N SER A 79 -0.08 -0.68 -16.35
CA SER A 79 0.46 -1.66 -15.40
C SER A 79 -0.66 -2.55 -14.83
N PHE A 80 -0.40 -3.86 -14.74
CA PHE A 80 -1.36 -4.79 -14.13
C PHE A 80 -1.62 -4.49 -12.64
N LEU A 81 -0.75 -3.71 -11.98
CA LEU A 81 -0.95 -3.24 -10.60
C LEU A 81 -2.25 -2.46 -10.41
N PHE A 82 -2.79 -1.88 -11.48
CA PHE A 82 -4.03 -1.10 -11.44
C PHE A 82 -5.14 -1.77 -12.24
N MET A 83 -5.11 -3.09 -12.41
CA MET A 83 -6.10 -3.84 -13.19
C MET A 83 -6.87 -4.82 -12.30
N ASN A 84 -8.07 -5.18 -12.74
CA ASN A 84 -8.85 -6.26 -12.12
C ASN A 84 -8.76 -7.55 -12.95
N PRO A 85 -9.13 -8.71 -12.39
CA PRO A 85 -9.40 -9.90 -13.18
C PRO A 85 -10.40 -9.61 -14.33
N PRO A 86 -10.28 -10.29 -15.48
CA PRO A 86 -9.29 -11.35 -15.80
C PRO A 86 -7.93 -10.83 -16.29
N GLN A 87 -7.82 -9.54 -16.67
CA GLN A 87 -6.60 -8.99 -17.27
C GLN A 87 -5.42 -8.99 -16.30
N HIS A 88 -5.65 -8.59 -15.04
CA HIS A 88 -4.67 -8.70 -13.96
C HIS A 88 -4.11 -10.12 -13.85
N THR A 89 -4.99 -11.12 -13.76
CA THR A 89 -4.61 -12.54 -13.61
C THR A 89 -3.75 -13.01 -14.78
N ARG A 90 -4.12 -12.64 -16.02
CA ARG A 90 -3.36 -12.99 -17.22
C ARG A 90 -1.95 -12.41 -17.20
N LEU A 91 -1.81 -11.10 -16.98
CA LEU A 91 -0.52 -10.41 -17.03
C LEU A 91 0.37 -10.81 -15.85
N ARG A 92 -0.17 -10.87 -14.64
CA ARG A 92 0.54 -11.36 -13.45
C ARG A 92 1.04 -12.79 -13.67
N GLY A 93 0.24 -13.66 -14.28
CA GLY A 93 0.64 -15.03 -14.59
C GLY A 93 1.80 -15.12 -15.59
N MET A 94 1.93 -14.18 -16.52
CA MET A 94 3.06 -14.12 -17.44
C MET A 94 4.35 -13.72 -16.72
N VAL A 95 4.29 -12.68 -15.89
CA VAL A 95 5.44 -12.15 -15.16
C VAL A 95 5.86 -13.08 -14.02
N SER A 96 4.93 -13.64 -13.26
CA SER A 96 5.25 -14.46 -12.06
C SER A 96 6.07 -15.70 -12.41
N ARG A 97 6.03 -16.18 -13.66
CA ARG A 97 6.87 -17.29 -14.12
C ARG A 97 8.36 -17.00 -14.05
N THR A 98 8.79 -15.74 -14.10
CA THR A 98 10.20 -15.34 -14.00
C THR A 98 10.63 -14.96 -12.58
N PHE A 99 9.69 -14.69 -11.68
CA PHE A 99 9.93 -14.30 -10.28
C PHE A 99 9.68 -15.46 -9.30
N THR A 100 10.20 -16.65 -9.62
CA THR A 100 10.08 -17.82 -8.71
C THR A 100 11.10 -17.75 -7.58
N PRO A 101 10.84 -18.37 -6.41
CA PRO A 101 11.80 -18.39 -5.30
C PRO A 101 13.20 -18.84 -5.73
N ARG A 102 13.30 -19.91 -6.54
CA ARG A 102 14.57 -20.42 -7.05
C ARG A 102 15.33 -19.39 -7.91
N MET A 103 14.63 -18.69 -8.82
CA MET A 103 15.25 -17.67 -9.66
C MET A 103 15.73 -16.47 -8.84
N ILE A 104 14.92 -16.02 -7.88
CA ILE A 104 15.29 -14.91 -7.00
C ILE A 104 16.47 -15.27 -6.10
N SER A 105 16.49 -16.48 -5.52
CA SER A 105 17.65 -16.95 -4.72
C SER A 105 18.93 -16.99 -5.55
N GLY A 106 18.84 -17.27 -6.85
CA GLY A 106 20.00 -17.23 -7.76
C GLY A 106 20.58 -15.83 -7.98
N LEU A 107 19.83 -14.76 -7.66
CA LEU A 107 20.32 -13.37 -7.75
C LEU A 107 21.19 -12.98 -6.56
N ALA A 108 21.07 -13.67 -5.42
CA ALA A 108 21.76 -13.28 -4.17
C ALA A 108 23.27 -13.11 -4.34
N PRO A 109 24.04 -14.05 -4.94
CA PRO A 109 25.49 -13.89 -5.08
C PRO A 109 25.88 -12.69 -5.96
N ARG A 110 25.04 -12.31 -6.94
CA ARG A 110 25.30 -11.13 -7.76
C ARG A 110 25.02 -9.85 -6.99
N ILE A 111 23.93 -9.83 -6.22
CA ILE A 111 23.56 -8.69 -5.38
C ILE A 111 24.66 -8.44 -4.34
N GLU A 112 25.13 -9.49 -3.66
CA GLU A 112 26.23 -9.43 -2.69
C GLU A 112 27.47 -8.78 -3.30
N ARG A 113 27.95 -9.30 -4.46
CA ARG A 113 29.11 -8.70 -5.14
C ARG A 113 28.91 -7.24 -5.52
N LEU A 114 27.72 -6.85 -5.95
CA LEU A 114 27.43 -5.45 -6.31
C LEU A 114 27.43 -4.55 -5.05
N VAL A 115 26.90 -5.05 -3.94
CA VAL A 115 26.93 -4.35 -2.67
C VAL A 115 28.37 -4.19 -2.18
N ASP A 116 29.18 -5.26 -2.20
CA ASP A 116 30.59 -5.22 -1.81
C ASP A 116 31.36 -4.18 -2.64
N GLN A 117 31.20 -4.19 -3.96
CA GLN A 117 31.82 -3.20 -4.86
C GLN A 117 31.41 -1.76 -4.54
N LEU A 118 30.14 -1.53 -4.20
CA LEU A 118 29.66 -0.20 -3.85
C LEU A 118 30.19 0.26 -2.50
N LEU A 119 30.36 -0.64 -1.54
CA LEU A 119 30.93 -0.34 -0.22
C LEU A 119 32.43 -0.10 -0.29
N ASP A 120 33.17 -0.89 -1.06
CA ASP A 120 34.62 -0.73 -1.27
C ASP A 120 34.98 0.57 -2.01
N ALA A 121 34.03 1.13 -2.77
CA ALA A 121 34.21 2.36 -3.54
C ALA A 121 33.88 3.65 -2.76
N MET A 122 33.42 3.56 -1.51
CA MET A 122 33.21 4.70 -0.61
C MET A 122 34.47 5.03 0.18
#